data_AF-A0A3M2KP82-F1
#
_entry.id   AF-A0A3M2KP82-F1
#
_cell.length_a   1.000
_cell.length_b   1.000
_cell.length_c   1.000
_cell.angle_alpha   90.00
_cell.angle_beta   90.00
_cell.angle_gamma   90.00
#
_symmetry.space_group_name_H-M   'P 1'
#
loop_
_entity.id
_entity.type
_entity.pdbx_description
1 polymer ?
#
loop_
_entity_poly.entity_id
_entity_poly.type
_entity_poly.pdbx_seq_one_letter_code
_entity_poly.pdbx_strand_id
1 'polypeptide(L)' 'MMNQPSTSTPLLRAVNLHKRFPLDSRLLGKPRQFIHAVNGVSLELHPGRTVGLVGESGSGKSTVGK' A
#
# COMPACT_ATOMS: atom_id res chain seq x y z
N MET A 1 -22.90 -19.21 17.55
CA MET A 1 -23.20 -18.81 16.16
C MET A 1 -22.14 -17.83 15.70
N MET A 2 -21.17 -18.28 14.89
CA MET A 2 -20.14 -17.40 14.31
C MET A 2 -20.78 -16.60 13.18
N ASN A 3 -20.86 -15.28 13.33
CA ASN A 3 -21.31 -14.36 12.30
C ASN A 3 -20.29 -14.40 11.14
N GLN A 4 -20.60 -15.07 10.05
CA GLN A 4 -19.79 -15.05 8.83
C GLN A 4 -20.00 -13.67 8.16
N PRO A 5 -18.98 -12.80 8.08
CA PRO A 5 -19.10 -11.55 7.35
C PRO A 5 -19.42 -11.87 5.88
N SER A 6 -20.40 -11.17 5.30
CA SER A 6 -20.74 -11.30 3.89
C SER A 6 -19.50 -11.11 3.02
N THR A 7 -19.19 -12.12 2.19
CA THR A 7 -18.00 -12.16 1.33
C THR A 7 -17.99 -11.05 0.26
N SER A 8 -19.10 -10.34 0.07
CA SER A 8 -19.24 -9.27 -0.92
C SER A 8 -18.53 -7.97 -0.54
N THR A 9 -18.38 -7.68 0.75
CA THR A 9 -17.81 -6.40 1.19
C THR A 9 -16.36 -6.59 1.61
N PRO A 10 -15.40 -5.88 0.98
CA PRO A 10 -13.99 -5.98 1.38
C PRO A 10 -13.79 -5.39 2.79
N LEU A 11 -12.96 -6.04 3.60
CA LEU A 11 -12.51 -5.52 4.91
C LEU A 11 -11.56 -4.33 4.74
N LEU A 12 -10.73 -4.36 3.70
CA LEU A 12 -9.84 -3.27 3.33
C LEU A 12 -9.93 -3.04 1.84
N ARG A 13 -10.03 -1.77 1.46
CA ARG A 13 -9.99 -1.32 0.07
C ARG A 13 -9.04 -0.15 -0.05
N ALA A 14 -7.95 -0.34 -0.77
CA ALA A 14 -7.04 0.71 -1.19
C ALA A 14 -7.35 1.07 -2.64
N VAL A 15 -7.59 2.35 -2.93
CA VAL A 15 -7.88 2.83 -4.28
C VAL A 15 -6.85 3.88 -4.66
N ASN A 16 -6.18 3.67 -5.79
CA ASN A 16 -5.19 4.59 -6.34
C ASN A 16 -4.18 5.06 -5.28
N LEU A 17 -3.56 4.12 -4.55
CA LEU A 17 -2.58 4.37 -3.51
C LEU A 17 -1.29 4.91 -4.13
N HIS A 18 -0.89 6.11 -3.69
CA HIS A 18 0.40 6.72 -4.00
C HIS A 18 1.19 6.91 -2.72
N LYS A 19 2.45 6.49 -2.70
CA LYS A 19 3.39 6.81 -1.62
C LYS A 19 4.68 7.29 -2.23
N ARG A 20 5.14 8.43 -1.72
CA ARG A 20 6.45 8.99 -2.08
C ARG A 20 7.32 9.13 -0.84
N PHE A 21 8.63 8.96 -1.03
CA PHE A 21 9.65 9.22 -0.01
C PHE A 21 10.59 10.31 -0.50
N PRO A 22 11.06 11.20 0.40
CA PRO A 22 12.04 12.22 0.02
C PRO A 22 13.40 11.59 -0.33
N LEU A 23 14.05 12.02 -1.41
CA LEU A 23 15.42 11.59 -1.73
C LEU A 23 16.46 12.44 -1.01
N ASP A 24 16.18 13.74 -0.84
CA ASP A 24 17.08 14.67 -0.18
C ASP A 24 16.59 15.01 1.22
N SER A 25 17.36 14.60 2.23
CA SER A 25 17.15 15.03 3.61
C SER A 25 17.98 16.30 3.84
N ARG A 26 17.33 17.47 3.81
CA ARG A 26 17.96 18.74 4.14
C ARG A 26 17.79 19.00 5.63
N LEU A 27 18.88 19.35 6.31
CA LEU A 27 18.85 19.70 7.75
C LEU A 27 17.95 20.90 8.04
N LEU A 28 17.83 21.82 7.08
CA LEU A 28 16.95 22.98 7.14
C LEU A 28 16.20 23.09 5.80
N GLY A 29 14.86 23.04 5.84
CA GLY A 29 13.98 23.20 4.69
C GLY A 29 13.25 21.93 4.24
N LYS A 30 12.32 22.08 3.29
CA LYS A 30 11.54 20.96 2.72
C LYS A 30 12.36 20.19 1.67
N PRO A 31 12.19 18.86 1.55
CA PRO A 31 12.78 18.07 0.46
C PRO A 31 12.34 18.61 -0.89
N ARG A 32 13.27 18.64 -1.86
CA ARG A 32 12.97 19.07 -3.24
C ARG A 32 12.70 17.89 -4.16
N GLN A 33 13.18 16.70 -3.80
CA GLN A 33 13.07 15.51 -4.64
C GLN A 33 12.36 14.40 -3.89
N PHE A 34 11.48 13.69 -4.61
CA PHE A 34 10.71 12.57 -4.10
C PHE A 34 10.74 11.42 -5.09
N ILE A 35 10.79 10.19 -4.57
CA ILE A 35 10.67 8.96 -5.35
C ILE A 35 9.31 8.35 -5.06
N HIS A 36 8.65 7.85 -6.09
CA HIS A 36 7.44 7.06 -5.92
C HIS A 36 7.84 5.65 -5.47
N ALA A 37 7.46 5.27 -4.26
CA ALA A 37 7.54 3.88 -3.83
C ALA A 37 6.36 3.07 -4.33
N VAL A 38 5.18 3.68 -4.43
CA VAL A 38 4.02 3.12 -5.14
C VAL A 38 3.31 4.23 -5.91
N ASN A 39 2.79 3.90 -7.09
CA ASN A 39 2.21 4.86 -8.03
C ASN A 39 0.86 4.33 -8.55
N GLY A 40 -0.22 4.55 -7.78
CA GLY A 40 -1.58 4.22 -8.18
C GLY A 40 -2.01 2.78 -7.95
N VAL A 41 -1.54 2.15 -6.88
CA VAL A 41 -1.89 0.76 -6.55
C VAL A 41 -3.32 0.67 -6.02
N SER A 42 -4.14 -0.23 -6.54
CA SER A 42 -5.48 -0.52 -6.01
C SER A 42 -5.58 -1.98 -5.62
N LEU A 43 -6.07 -2.28 -4.41
CA LEU A 43 -6.25 -3.64 -3.93
C LEU A 43 -7.40 -3.74 -2.92
N GLU A 44 -7.95 -4.95 -2.78
CA GLU A 44 -9.01 -5.27 -1.85
C GLU A 44 -8.64 -6.53 -1.04
N LEU A 45 -8.90 -6.52 0.27
CA LEU A 45 -8.83 -7.70 1.12
C LEU A 45 -10.24 -8.07 1.58
N HIS A 46 -10.68 -9.25 1.20
CA HIS A 46 -11.97 -9.80 1.60
C HIS A 46 -11.85 -10.64 2.88
N PRO A 47 -12.94 -10.75 3.66
CA PRO A 47 -12.96 -11.61 4.84
C PRO A 47 -12.55 -13.05 4.52
N GLY A 48 -11.74 -13.65 5.39
CA GLY A 48 -11.30 -15.05 5.25
C GLY A 48 -10.35 -15.32 4.08
N ARG A 49 -9.81 -14.28 3.44
CA ARG A 49 -8.83 -14.41 2.35
C ARG A 49 -7.46 -13.87 2.75
N THR A 50 -6.43 -14.53 2.28
CA THR A 50 -5.04 -14.08 2.37
C THR A 50 -4.61 -13.53 1.02
N VAL A 51 -4.05 -12.33 1.00
CA VAL A 51 -3.49 -11.71 -0.20
C VAL A 51 -1.97 -11.74 -0.09
N GLY A 52 -1.30 -12.31 -1.09
CA GLY A 52 0.16 -12.30 -1.22
C GLY A 52 0.60 -11.25 -2.22
N LEU A 53 1.55 -10.39 -1.83
CA LEU A 53 2.15 -9.40 -2.72
C LEU A 53 3.58 -9.81 -3.06
N VAL A 54 3.85 -10.06 -4.34
CA VAL A 54 5.14 -10.59 -4.84
C VAL A 54 5.76 -9.66 -5.89
N GLY A 55 7.06 -9.81 -6.12
CA GLY A 55 7.83 -8.98 -7.06
C GLY A 55 9.27 -8.77 -6.62
N GLU A 56 10.08 -8.18 -7.52
CA GLU A 56 11.52 -7.92 -7.33
C GLU A 56 11.82 -7.05 -6.09
N SER A 57 13.06 -7.12 -5.60
CA SER A 57 13.51 -6.24 -4.50
C SER A 57 13.33 -4.76 -4.90
N GLY A 58 12.76 -3.95 -4.01
CA GLY A 58 12.50 -2.53 -4.28
C GLY A 58 11.19 -2.20 -5.00
N SER A 59 10.37 -3.19 -5.41
CA SER A 59 9.11 -2.94 -6.13
C SER A 59 7.97 -2.30 -5.31
N GLY A 60 8.22 -1.91 -4.06
CA GLY A 60 7.21 -1.25 -3.21
C GLY A 60 6.32 -2.19 -2.38
N LYS A 61 6.57 -3.51 -2.36
CA LYS A 61 5.74 -4.48 -1.61
C LYS A 61 5.54 -4.11 -0.14
N SER A 62 6.63 -3.87 0.58
CA SER A 62 6.58 -3.48 2.00
C SER A 62 6.01 -2.07 2.21
N THR A 63 5.93 -1.25 1.16
CA THR A 63 5.26 0.05 1.20
C THR A 63 3.75 -0.08 1.05
N VAL A 64 3.26 -1.05 0.26
CA VAL A 64 1.82 -1.34 0.17
C VAL A 64 1.28 -1.95 1.48
N GLY A 65 2.09 -2.75 2.17
CA GLY A 65 1.69 -3.42 3.42
C GLY A 65 1.85 -2.60 4.71
N LYS A 66 2.32 -1.35 4.65
CA LYS A 66 2.51 -0.44 5.80
C LYS A 66 1.56 0.74 5.70
#